data_AF-A0A7S4S838-F1
#
_entry.id   AF-A0A7S4S838-F1
#
_cell.length_a   1.000
_cell.length_b   1.000
_cell.length_c   1.000
_cell.angle_alpha   90.00
_cell.angle_beta   90.00
_cell.angle_gamma   90.00
#
_symmetry.space_group_name_H-M   'P 1'
#
loop_
_entity.id
_entity.type
_entity.pdbx_description
1 polymer ?
#
loop_
_entity_poly.entity_id
_entity_poly.type
_entity_poly.pdbx_seq_one_letter_code
_entity_poly.pdbx_strand_id
1 'polypeptide(L)'
;LCLAAVAAVAGADGPLPGCTIYTNNQCQGNVIETDPQFEANRWYTPLPGDDDYIPSFQNYGKLVAHAHVTYGDASMSSATVEVRALHKDPAVTFTYVFDGKEQADAKLDVSSKQTAPLSVQVKASDGSTVSLEPLDFRWNVAPIKEREGDYRGGQKGAIVEMFGWPHADIEKECEALGKMGYMGVKVFPAHEQLMAGEPFNNVLNPWYFMYQPVSYRLQGRMGTRDDLRRMIGACRSHGVRVYADAVVNHMSGGGNDANTHHRNPNA
;
A
#
# COMPACT_ATOMS: atom_id res chain seq x y z
N LEU A 1 -16.00 6.55 -12.70
CA LEU A 1 -15.35 5.36 -13.29
C LEU A 1 -15.35 4.26 -12.24
N CYS A 2 -16.21 3.25 -12.40
CA CYS A 2 -16.10 2.00 -11.64
C CYS A 2 -15.51 0.98 -12.61
N LEU A 3 -14.28 0.54 -12.36
CA LEU A 3 -13.67 -0.54 -13.13
C LEU A 3 -13.71 -1.80 -12.24
N ALA A 4 -14.70 -2.66 -12.44
CA ALA A 4 -14.67 -4.00 -11.87
C ALA A 4 -13.63 -4.82 -12.67
N ALA A 5 -12.55 -5.23 -12.02
CA ALA A 5 -11.58 -6.14 -12.62
C ALA A 5 -12.21 -7.55 -12.70
N VAL A 6 -12.48 -8.02 -13.91
CA VAL A 6 -12.93 -9.39 -14.19
C VAL A 6 -11.71 -10.27 -14.45
N ALA A 7 -11.64 -11.39 -13.75
CA ALA A 7 -10.65 -12.44 -13.97
C ALA A 7 -11.09 -13.37 -15.12
N ALA A 8 -10.14 -13.79 -15.94
CA ALA A 8 -10.22 -15.01 -16.72
C ALA A 8 -8.88 -15.73 -16.59
N VAL A 9 -8.88 -16.90 -15.92
CA VAL A 9 -7.76 -17.84 -15.97
C VAL A 9 -7.96 -18.68 -17.23
N ALA A 10 -7.10 -18.48 -18.23
CA ALA A 10 -7.00 -19.39 -19.36
C ALA A 10 -5.93 -20.43 -19.02
N GLY A 11 -6.36 -21.64 -18.70
CA GLY A 11 -5.52 -22.80 -18.46
C GLY A 11 -6.39 -24.01 -18.16
N ALA A 12 -6.57 -24.87 -19.16
CA ALA A 12 -7.43 -26.03 -19.10
C ALA A 12 -6.85 -27.11 -18.17
N ASP A 13 -7.63 -27.52 -17.18
CA ASP A 13 -7.83 -28.92 -16.77
C ASP A 13 -8.94 -29.00 -15.69
N GLY A 14 -10.15 -29.37 -16.12
CA GLY A 14 -11.29 -29.83 -15.30
C GLY A 14 -11.90 -28.86 -14.27
N PRO A 15 -13.25 -28.82 -14.09
CA PRO A 15 -13.82 -28.13 -12.96
C PRO A 15 -13.50 -28.91 -11.67
N LEU A 16 -12.64 -28.35 -10.82
CA LEU A 16 -12.53 -28.80 -9.42
C LEU A 16 -13.95 -28.74 -8.80
N PRO A 17 -14.47 -29.85 -8.22
CA PRO A 17 -15.78 -29.84 -7.59
C PRO A 17 -15.82 -28.80 -6.47
N GLY A 18 -16.71 -27.81 -6.58
CA GLY A 18 -16.85 -26.74 -5.59
C GLY A 18 -16.22 -25.39 -5.98
N CYS A 19 -15.52 -25.28 -7.10
CA CYS A 19 -15.08 -23.98 -7.64
C CYS A 19 -16.21 -23.31 -8.44
N THR A 20 -17.22 -22.76 -7.76
CA THR A 20 -18.12 -21.80 -8.38
C THR A 20 -17.39 -20.48 -8.62
N ILE A 21 -17.38 -20.01 -9.87
CA ILE A 21 -17.04 -18.60 -10.15
C ILE A 21 -18.14 -17.76 -9.52
N TYR A 22 -17.83 -17.06 -8.43
CA TYR A 22 -18.77 -16.17 -7.77
C TYR A 22 -19.16 -15.05 -8.74
N THR A 23 -20.46 -14.93 -9.02
CA THR A 23 -20.98 -13.96 -9.97
C THR A 23 -20.89 -12.55 -9.40
N ASN A 24 -19.73 -11.92 -9.64
CA ASN A 24 -19.39 -10.48 -9.69
C ASN A 24 -19.87 -9.57 -8.54
N ASN A 25 -18.96 -8.71 -8.05
CA ASN A 25 -19.35 -7.38 -7.60
C ASN A 25 -20.06 -6.68 -8.76
N GLN A 26 -21.34 -6.35 -8.61
CA GLN A 26 -22.12 -5.68 -9.65
C GLN A 26 -22.46 -4.27 -9.19
N CYS A 27 -22.67 -3.37 -10.15
CA CYS A 27 -23.25 -2.07 -9.85
C CYS A 27 -24.72 -2.07 -10.28
N GLN A 28 -25.63 -1.86 -9.34
CA GLN A 28 -27.01 -1.50 -9.63
C GLN A 28 -27.15 0.02 -9.54
N GLY A 29 -26.89 0.71 -10.66
CA GLY A 29 -26.79 2.17 -10.68
C GLY A 29 -25.56 2.66 -9.90
N ASN A 30 -25.79 3.38 -8.80
CA ASN A 30 -24.74 3.87 -7.89
C ASN A 30 -24.52 2.95 -6.67
N VAL A 31 -25.22 1.82 -6.60
CA VAL A 31 -25.10 0.86 -5.50
C VAL A 31 -24.18 -0.28 -5.95
N ILE A 32 -23.15 -0.56 -5.16
CA ILE A 32 -22.34 -1.75 -5.32
C ILE A 32 -23.07 -2.90 -4.62
N GLU A 33 -23.50 -3.89 -5.39
CA GLU A 33 -24.03 -5.15 -4.88
C GLU A 33 -22.86 -6.15 -4.80
N THR A 34 -22.49 -6.50 -3.56
CA THR A 34 -21.45 -7.47 -3.25
C THR A 34 -22.09 -8.64 -2.51
N ASP A 35 -21.81 -9.87 -2.94
CA ASP A 35 -22.26 -11.06 -2.21
C ASP A 35 -21.71 -11.05 -0.77
N PRO A 36 -22.53 -11.30 0.27
CA PRO A 36 -22.08 -11.32 1.66
C PRO A 36 -20.89 -12.24 1.93
N GLN A 37 -20.66 -13.27 1.10
CA GLN A 37 -19.49 -14.13 1.20
C GLN A 37 -18.17 -13.37 1.00
N PHE A 38 -18.12 -12.33 0.17
CA PHE A 38 -16.89 -11.52 0.03
C PHE A 38 -16.53 -10.83 1.36
N GLU A 39 -17.53 -10.33 2.09
CA GLU A 39 -17.34 -9.75 3.41
C GLU A 39 -16.91 -10.82 4.43
N ALA A 40 -17.52 -12.01 4.38
CA ALA A 40 -17.11 -13.15 5.20
C ALA A 40 -15.66 -13.58 4.91
N ASN A 41 -15.21 -13.41 3.67
CA ASN A 41 -13.86 -13.76 3.23
C ASN A 41 -12.76 -12.84 3.77
N ARG A 42 -13.10 -11.70 4.40
CA ARG A 42 -12.13 -10.84 5.11
C ARG A 42 -11.24 -11.62 6.08
N TRP A 43 -11.80 -12.67 6.69
CA TRP A 43 -11.19 -13.40 7.79
C TRP A 43 -10.42 -14.67 7.37
N TYR A 44 -10.10 -14.81 6.08
CA TYR A 44 -9.44 -16.02 5.53
C TYR A 44 -7.91 -15.97 5.55
N THR A 45 -7.31 -14.91 6.11
CA THR A 45 -5.86 -14.87 6.29
C THR A 45 -5.46 -15.91 7.36
N PRO A 46 -4.53 -16.83 7.09
CA PRO A 46 -4.05 -17.80 8.06
C PRO A 46 -3.56 -17.15 9.36
N LEU A 47 -3.83 -17.79 10.50
CA LEU A 47 -3.47 -17.34 11.84
C LEU A 47 -2.19 -18.05 12.32
N PRO A 48 -1.48 -17.50 13.33
CA PRO A 48 -0.33 -18.16 13.92
C PRO A 48 -0.66 -19.59 14.36
N GLY A 49 0.04 -20.57 13.80
CA GLY A 49 -0.19 -22.01 14.04
C GLY A 49 -0.86 -22.75 12.89
N ASP A 50 -1.44 -22.05 11.91
CA ASP A 50 -1.96 -22.65 10.68
C ASP A 50 -0.81 -23.01 9.71
N ASP A 51 -1.03 -24.03 8.86
CA ASP A 51 0.01 -24.56 7.94
C ASP A 51 0.59 -23.51 6.98
N ASP A 52 -0.26 -22.61 6.45
CA ASP A 52 0.12 -21.56 5.49
C ASP A 52 0.36 -20.19 6.16
N TYR A 53 0.58 -20.16 7.48
CA TYR A 53 0.88 -18.91 8.18
C TYR A 53 2.28 -18.39 7.83
N ILE A 54 2.34 -17.11 7.46
CA ILE A 54 3.59 -16.35 7.41
C ILE A 54 3.54 -15.16 8.38
N PRO A 55 4.67 -14.75 8.98
CA PRO A 55 4.69 -13.71 10.02
C PRO A 55 4.04 -12.39 9.62
N SER A 56 4.12 -12.04 8.33
CA SER A 56 3.49 -10.84 7.78
C SER A 56 1.95 -10.84 7.91
N PHE A 57 1.31 -11.99 8.09
CA PHE A 57 -0.14 -12.08 8.30
C PHE A 57 -0.60 -11.63 9.69
N GLN A 58 0.30 -11.60 10.67
CA GLN A 58 -0.01 -11.17 12.04
C GLN A 58 -1.28 -11.88 12.57
N ASN A 59 -2.34 -11.13 12.89
CA ASN A 59 -3.65 -11.67 13.24
C ASN A 59 -4.77 -11.21 12.29
N TYR A 60 -4.47 -10.92 11.02
CA TYR A 60 -5.46 -10.43 10.06
C TYR A 60 -6.65 -11.38 9.81
N GLY A 61 -6.52 -12.67 10.13
CA GLY A 61 -7.63 -13.63 10.12
C GLY A 61 -8.75 -13.35 11.16
N LYS A 62 -8.53 -12.42 12.10
CA LYS A 62 -9.54 -12.02 13.09
C LYS A 62 -9.54 -10.54 13.47
N LEU A 63 -8.42 -9.84 13.33
CA LEU A 63 -8.26 -8.42 13.67
C LEU A 63 -7.75 -7.67 12.44
N VAL A 64 -8.48 -6.67 11.97
CA VAL A 64 -8.00 -5.73 10.93
C VAL A 64 -7.99 -4.31 11.48
N ALA A 65 -7.04 -3.50 11.04
CA ALA A 65 -6.98 -2.10 11.42
C ALA A 65 -6.33 -1.25 10.33
N HIS A 66 -6.71 0.03 10.27
CA HIS A 66 -6.02 1.04 9.47
C HIS A 66 -5.99 2.38 10.21
N ALA A 67 -5.04 3.24 9.85
CA ALA A 67 -5.00 4.61 10.35
C ALA A 67 -5.71 5.57 9.39
N HIS A 68 -6.31 6.62 9.92
CA HIS A 68 -6.90 7.73 9.19
C HIS A 68 -6.28 9.03 9.72
N VAL A 69 -5.52 9.71 8.87
CA VAL A 69 -4.79 10.95 9.25
C VAL A 69 -5.52 12.16 8.71
N THR A 70 -5.97 13.04 9.60
CA THR A 70 -6.64 14.30 9.25
C THR A 70 -5.75 15.46 9.62
N TYR A 71 -5.31 16.27 8.65
CA TYR A 71 -4.54 17.49 8.94
C TYR A 71 -5.47 18.61 9.41
N GLY A 72 -5.03 19.39 10.40
CA GLY A 72 -5.86 20.43 11.01
C GLY A 72 -6.21 21.59 10.07
N ASP A 73 -5.29 21.94 9.17
CA ASP A 73 -5.46 23.01 8.20
C ASP A 73 -4.48 22.88 7.01
N ALA A 74 -4.50 23.87 6.11
CA ALA A 74 -3.64 23.92 4.93
C ALA A 74 -2.14 24.11 5.24
N SER A 75 -1.77 24.56 6.44
CA SER A 75 -0.37 24.61 6.87
C SER A 75 0.21 23.21 7.07
N MET A 76 -0.65 22.21 7.31
CA MET A 76 -0.28 20.83 7.60
C MET A 76 0.78 20.77 8.72
N SER A 77 0.65 21.60 9.76
CA SER A 77 1.58 21.63 10.91
C SER A 77 1.11 20.78 12.09
N SER A 78 -0.12 20.28 12.03
CA SER A 78 -0.72 19.34 12.96
C SER A 78 -1.65 18.36 12.24
N ALA A 79 -1.86 17.20 12.86
CA ALA A 79 -2.83 16.20 12.41
C ALA A 79 -3.41 15.40 13.57
N THR A 80 -4.61 14.89 13.39
CA THR A 80 -5.21 13.85 14.24
C THR A 80 -5.09 12.52 13.52
N VAL A 81 -4.48 11.54 14.19
CA VAL A 81 -4.44 10.14 13.76
C VAL A 81 -5.58 9.40 14.45
N GLU A 82 -6.51 8.85 13.70
CA GLU A 82 -7.58 7.97 14.20
C GLU A 82 -7.33 6.55 13.71
N VAL A 83 -7.19 5.58 14.62
CA VAL A 83 -7.07 4.16 14.27
C VAL A 83 -8.47 3.55 14.22
N ARG A 84 -8.80 2.91 13.11
CA ARG A 84 -10.06 2.20 12.93
C ARG A 84 -9.77 0.71 12.91
N ALA A 85 -10.21 0.03 13.95
CA ALA A 85 -10.03 -1.40 14.13
C ALA A 85 -11.37 -2.13 14.06
N LEU A 86 -11.34 -3.36 13.55
CA LEU A 86 -12.47 -4.26 13.50
C LEU A 86 -12.01 -5.67 13.83
N HIS A 87 -12.82 -6.38 14.61
CA HIS A 87 -12.57 -7.77 14.98
C HIS A 87 -13.71 -8.68 14.51
N LYS A 88 -13.39 -9.94 14.20
CA LYS A 88 -14.36 -10.96 13.77
C LYS A 88 -15.43 -11.22 14.82
N ASP A 89 -15.04 -11.20 16.09
CA ASP A 89 -15.94 -11.19 17.24
C ASP A 89 -16.20 -9.75 17.69
N PRO A 90 -17.44 -9.23 17.60
CA PRO A 90 -17.77 -7.86 17.97
C PRO A 90 -17.73 -7.58 19.48
N ALA A 91 -17.62 -8.61 20.34
CA ALA A 91 -17.46 -8.43 21.79
C ALA A 91 -16.04 -8.04 22.20
N VAL A 92 -15.06 -8.19 21.29
CA VAL A 92 -13.66 -7.87 21.54
C VAL A 92 -13.44 -6.36 21.59
N THR A 93 -12.71 -5.90 22.60
CA THR A 93 -12.34 -4.50 22.78
C THR A 93 -10.89 -4.26 22.40
N PHE A 94 -10.53 -2.99 22.15
CA PHE A 94 -9.21 -2.60 21.65
C PHE A 94 -8.48 -1.66 22.61
N THR A 95 -7.16 -1.82 22.65
CA THR A 95 -6.19 -0.87 23.18
C THR A 95 -5.26 -0.46 22.05
N TYR A 96 -4.96 0.83 21.96
CA TYR A 96 -4.14 1.41 20.89
C TYR A 96 -2.78 1.77 21.44
N VAL A 97 -1.74 1.50 20.67
CA VAL A 97 -0.35 1.77 21.04
C VAL A 97 0.24 2.72 20.01
N PHE A 98 0.62 3.91 20.45
CA PHE A 98 1.28 4.92 19.63
C PHE A 98 2.68 5.18 20.17
N ASP A 99 3.73 4.92 19.38
CA ASP A 99 5.13 5.05 19.83
C ASP A 99 5.40 4.35 21.18
N GLY A 100 4.87 3.13 21.30
CA GLY A 100 4.99 2.28 22.49
C GLY A 100 4.11 2.68 23.68
N LYS A 101 3.32 3.76 23.57
CA LYS A 101 2.43 4.23 24.63
C LYS A 101 1.02 3.71 24.41
N GLU A 102 0.50 2.98 25.38
CA GLU A 102 -0.84 2.42 25.34
C GLU A 102 -1.90 3.43 25.79
N GLN A 103 -3.06 3.41 25.13
CA GLN A 103 -4.23 4.19 25.48
C GLN A 103 -5.52 3.51 24.98
N ALA A 104 -6.64 3.82 25.62
CA ALA A 104 -7.97 3.33 25.22
C ALA A 104 -8.57 4.14 24.07
N ASP A 105 -8.21 5.43 23.95
CA ASP A 105 -8.67 6.27 22.84
C ASP A 105 -7.98 5.85 21.54
N ALA A 106 -8.75 5.74 20.47
CA ALA A 106 -8.26 5.42 19.14
C ALA A 106 -7.58 6.61 18.45
N LYS A 107 -7.63 7.80 19.07
CA LYS A 107 -7.11 9.05 18.51
C LYS A 107 -5.83 9.52 19.18
N LEU A 108 -4.93 10.04 18.36
CA LEU A 108 -3.74 10.75 18.80
C LEU A 108 -3.56 12.04 17.99
N ASP A 109 -3.49 13.17 18.69
CA ASP A 109 -3.09 14.43 18.09
C ASP A 109 -1.57 14.53 18.04
N VAL A 110 -1.06 14.85 16.85
CA VAL A 110 0.36 15.03 16.56
C VAL A 110 0.60 16.40 15.94
N SER A 111 1.84 16.86 16.02
CA SER A 111 2.28 18.12 15.41
C SER A 111 3.57 17.92 14.64
N SER A 112 4.05 18.98 14.00
CA SER A 112 5.35 19.06 13.33
C SER A 112 6.55 18.68 14.21
N LYS A 113 6.36 18.52 15.53
CA LYS A 113 7.34 17.93 16.46
C LYS A 113 7.58 16.43 16.20
N GLN A 114 6.63 15.71 15.60
CA GLN A 114 6.77 14.31 15.22
C GLN A 114 7.62 14.21 13.94
N THR A 115 8.93 14.11 14.09
CA THR A 115 9.90 14.08 12.98
C THR A 115 10.23 12.67 12.49
N ALA A 116 10.01 11.67 13.33
CA ALA A 116 10.10 10.25 12.97
C ALA A 116 8.73 9.70 12.55
N PRO A 117 8.68 8.64 11.73
CA PRO A 117 7.43 7.93 11.46
C PRO A 117 6.77 7.46 12.76
N LEU A 118 5.45 7.64 12.87
CA LEU A 118 4.69 7.23 14.06
C LEU A 118 4.40 5.73 13.98
N SER A 119 4.87 4.97 14.96
CA SER A 119 4.54 3.55 15.08
C SER A 119 3.16 3.36 15.70
N VAL A 120 2.38 2.44 15.14
CA VAL A 120 0.99 2.19 15.57
C VAL A 120 0.74 0.69 15.67
N GLN A 121 0.19 0.24 16.80
CA GLN A 121 -0.27 -1.12 17.00
C GLN A 121 -1.65 -1.13 17.67
N VAL A 122 -2.48 -2.10 17.30
CA VAL A 122 -3.75 -2.41 17.95
C VAL A 122 -3.60 -3.71 18.71
N LYS A 123 -4.01 -3.72 19.97
CA LYS A 123 -4.12 -4.90 20.83
C LYS A 123 -5.59 -5.16 21.14
N ALA A 124 -6.05 -6.37 20.89
CA ALA A 124 -7.39 -6.80 21.21
C ALA A 124 -7.44 -7.54 22.56
N SER A 125 -8.59 -7.51 23.22
CA SER A 125 -8.80 -8.15 24.53
C SER A 125 -8.63 -9.68 24.53
N ASP A 126 -8.69 -10.32 23.37
CA ASP A 126 -8.44 -11.76 23.18
C ASP A 126 -6.95 -12.10 23.00
N GLY A 127 -6.06 -11.10 23.10
CA GLY A 127 -4.62 -11.22 22.92
C GLY A 127 -4.15 -11.09 21.47
N SER A 128 -5.05 -10.92 20.50
CA SER A 128 -4.64 -10.67 19.12
C SER A 128 -4.07 -9.27 18.91
N THR A 129 -3.13 -9.14 18.00
CA THR A 129 -2.42 -7.88 17.73
C THR A 129 -2.23 -7.65 16.25
N VAL A 130 -2.28 -6.38 15.84
CA VAL A 130 -1.87 -5.93 14.51
C VAL A 130 -1.05 -4.66 14.65
N SER A 131 0.18 -4.70 14.15
CA SER A 131 1.05 -3.55 13.91
C SER A 131 0.80 -3.02 12.50
N LEU A 132 0.56 -1.72 12.39
CA LEU A 132 0.43 -1.03 11.12
C LEU A 132 1.80 -0.62 10.58
N GLU A 133 1.88 -0.37 9.28
CA GLU A 133 3.01 0.35 8.69
C GLU A 133 3.19 1.71 9.39
N PRO A 134 4.41 2.10 9.76
CA PRO A 134 4.65 3.39 10.40
C PRO A 134 4.11 4.55 9.55
N LEU A 135 3.47 5.53 10.20
CA LEU A 135 2.84 6.66 9.52
C LEU A 135 3.85 7.77 9.28
N ASP A 136 4.08 8.13 8.01
CA ASP A 136 4.79 9.36 7.66
C ASP A 136 3.84 10.56 7.64
N PHE A 137 4.38 11.72 7.98
CA PHE A 137 3.64 12.98 7.92
C PHE A 137 4.22 13.91 6.87
N ARG A 138 3.34 14.69 6.24
CA ARG A 138 3.68 15.58 5.14
C ARG A 138 4.71 16.64 5.52
N TRP A 139 4.70 17.11 6.77
CA TRP A 139 5.67 18.09 7.26
C TRP A 139 7.11 17.54 7.37
N ASN A 140 7.30 16.22 7.41
CA ASN A 140 8.63 15.60 7.44
C ASN A 140 9.27 15.48 6.05
N VAL A 141 8.49 15.73 4.98
CA VAL A 141 8.97 15.63 3.62
C VAL A 141 9.78 16.88 3.28
N ALA A 142 11.02 16.71 2.80
CA ALA A 142 11.89 17.81 2.37
C ALA A 142 11.14 18.75 1.41
N PRO A 143 11.20 20.08 1.56
CA PRO A 143 10.59 20.99 0.60
C PRO A 143 11.19 20.78 -0.80
N ILE A 144 10.42 21.09 -1.85
CA ILE A 144 10.94 21.01 -3.22
C ILE A 144 11.96 22.13 -3.38
N LYS A 145 13.19 21.79 -3.78
CA LYS A 145 14.21 22.79 -4.06
C LYS A 145 13.77 23.66 -5.23
N GLU A 146 13.77 24.97 -5.01
CA GLU A 146 13.51 25.93 -6.05
C GLU A 146 14.62 25.94 -7.09
N ARG A 147 14.25 26.08 -8.36
CA ARG A 147 15.20 26.11 -9.48
C ARG A 147 14.98 27.37 -10.30
N GLU A 148 16.07 27.95 -10.78
CA GLU A 148 16.03 29.03 -11.78
C GLU A 148 15.68 28.42 -13.15
N GLY A 149 14.72 29.03 -13.85
CA GLY A 149 14.25 28.52 -15.13
C GLY A 149 13.28 27.33 -15.02
N ASP A 150 12.73 27.05 -13.83
CA ASP A 150 11.59 26.14 -13.76
C ASP A 150 10.35 26.82 -14.36
N TYR A 151 9.58 26.05 -15.11
CA TYR A 151 8.53 26.54 -15.99
C TYR A 151 7.26 27.01 -15.24
N ARG A 152 7.40 27.53 -14.02
CA ARG A 152 6.30 28.09 -13.23
C ARG A 152 5.74 29.34 -13.92
N GLY A 153 4.41 29.46 -13.98
CA GLY A 153 3.73 30.55 -14.69
C GLY A 153 3.15 30.20 -16.07
N GLY A 154 3.00 28.90 -16.39
CA GLY A 154 2.29 28.44 -17.59
C GLY A 154 3.17 27.94 -18.73
N GLN A 155 4.47 27.70 -18.48
CA GLN A 155 5.33 27.00 -19.45
C GLN A 155 5.37 25.49 -19.17
N LYS A 156 5.57 24.70 -20.23
CA LYS A 156 5.45 23.24 -20.25
C LYS A 156 6.68 22.59 -19.61
N GLY A 157 6.50 21.79 -18.57
CA GLY A 157 7.53 20.92 -18.00
C GLY A 157 7.33 19.45 -18.36
N ALA A 158 8.41 18.70 -18.42
CA ALA A 158 8.36 17.25 -18.66
C ALA A 158 8.34 16.45 -17.36
N ILE A 159 7.60 15.35 -17.36
CA ILE A 159 7.66 14.28 -16.35
C ILE A 159 8.23 13.05 -17.04
N VAL A 160 9.19 12.38 -16.41
CA VAL A 160 9.71 11.09 -16.89
C VAL A 160 9.01 9.96 -16.15
N GLU A 161 8.64 8.89 -16.86
CA GLU A 161 8.18 7.65 -16.25
C GLU A 161 9.34 6.66 -16.15
N MET A 162 9.72 6.30 -14.93
CA MET A 162 10.83 5.38 -14.67
C MET A 162 10.30 3.94 -14.62
N PHE A 163 9.89 3.45 -15.79
CA PHE A 163 9.18 2.17 -15.93
C PHE A 163 9.99 0.99 -15.39
N GLY A 164 9.53 0.38 -14.30
CA GLY A 164 10.16 -0.79 -13.67
C GLY A 164 11.51 -0.53 -12.99
N TRP A 165 11.88 0.73 -12.75
CA TRP A 165 13.15 1.07 -12.08
C TRP A 165 13.03 0.95 -10.55
N PRO A 166 14.01 0.32 -9.88
CA PRO A 166 14.09 0.32 -8.42
C PRO A 166 14.22 1.74 -7.85
N HIS A 167 13.64 1.99 -6.67
CA HIS A 167 13.69 3.30 -6.00
C HIS A 167 15.13 3.78 -5.78
N ALA A 168 16.04 2.88 -5.41
CA ALA A 168 17.46 3.18 -5.20
C ALA A 168 18.19 3.61 -6.48
N ASP A 169 17.73 3.19 -7.66
CA ASP A 169 18.32 3.63 -8.93
C ASP A 169 17.72 4.97 -9.37
N ILE A 170 16.41 5.17 -9.17
CA ILE A 170 15.78 6.49 -9.37
C ILE A 170 16.42 7.54 -8.46
N GLU A 171 16.74 7.19 -7.20
CA GLU A 171 17.46 8.06 -6.25
C GLU A 171 18.76 8.61 -6.85
N LYS A 172 19.55 7.77 -7.54
CA LYS A 172 20.81 8.16 -8.19
C LYS A 172 20.60 9.07 -9.40
N GLU A 173 19.49 8.91 -10.11
CA GLU A 173 19.15 9.70 -11.30
C GLU A 173 18.57 11.09 -10.98
N CYS A 174 18.04 11.29 -9.76
CA CYS A 174 17.34 12.51 -9.36
C CYS A 174 18.14 13.81 -9.64
N GLU A 175 19.47 13.80 -9.45
CA GLU A 175 20.32 14.96 -9.76
C GLU A 175 20.35 15.25 -11.27
N ALA A 176 20.57 14.22 -12.10
CA ALA A 176 20.61 14.34 -13.55
C ALA A 176 19.25 14.78 -14.09
N LEU A 177 18.15 14.18 -13.61
CA LEU A 177 16.78 14.59 -13.94
C LEU A 177 16.53 16.06 -13.62
N GLY A 178 17.01 16.52 -12.46
CA GLY A 178 16.97 17.93 -12.06
C GLY A 178 17.74 18.84 -13.03
N LYS A 179 18.97 18.48 -13.41
CA LYS A 179 19.83 19.23 -14.35
C LYS A 179 19.30 19.24 -15.78
N MET A 180 18.64 18.16 -16.22
CA MET A 180 18.00 18.05 -17.53
C MET A 180 16.68 18.83 -17.63
N GLY A 181 16.18 19.37 -16.52
CA GLY A 181 14.96 20.20 -16.51
C GLY A 181 13.65 19.41 -16.31
N TYR A 182 13.70 18.11 -15.99
CA TYR A 182 12.50 17.36 -15.62
C TYR A 182 11.88 17.97 -14.36
N MET A 183 10.56 18.12 -14.35
CA MET A 183 9.80 18.68 -13.22
C MET A 183 9.30 17.60 -12.27
N GLY A 184 9.27 16.36 -12.71
CA GLY A 184 9.00 15.22 -11.86
C GLY A 184 9.31 13.88 -12.50
N VAL A 185 9.20 12.87 -11.66
CA VAL A 185 9.35 11.46 -11.98
C VAL A 185 8.07 10.73 -11.57
N LYS A 186 7.50 9.95 -12.48
CA LYS A 186 6.48 8.95 -12.15
C LYS A 186 7.20 7.64 -11.81
N VAL A 187 6.92 7.12 -10.62
CA VAL A 187 7.46 5.86 -10.12
C VAL A 187 6.44 4.76 -10.25
N PHE A 188 6.94 3.53 -10.39
CA PHE A 188 6.12 2.33 -10.44
C PHE A 188 5.39 2.07 -9.10
N PRO A 189 4.33 1.24 -9.11
CA PRO A 189 3.61 0.96 -7.89
C PRO A 189 4.53 0.45 -6.78
N ALA A 190 4.49 1.13 -5.62
CA ALA A 190 5.38 0.86 -4.49
C ALA A 190 4.79 -0.14 -3.47
N HIS A 191 3.52 -0.48 -3.63
CA HIS A 191 2.82 -1.40 -2.74
C HIS A 191 3.32 -2.84 -2.93
N GLU A 192 3.07 -3.71 -1.96
CA GLU A 192 3.35 -5.15 -2.09
C GLU A 192 2.49 -5.77 -3.19
N GLN A 193 3.13 -6.26 -4.22
CA GLN A 193 2.49 -6.87 -5.38
C GLN A 193 2.73 -8.38 -5.45
N LEU A 194 1.95 -9.05 -6.30
CA LEU A 194 2.13 -10.45 -6.66
C LEU A 194 3.57 -10.73 -7.14
N MET A 195 4.21 -11.79 -6.64
CA MET A 195 5.51 -12.26 -7.11
C MET A 195 5.55 -13.78 -7.08
N ALA A 196 5.80 -14.45 -8.20
CA ALA A 196 5.87 -15.91 -8.28
C ALA A 196 7.32 -16.41 -8.34
N GLY A 197 7.55 -17.61 -7.80
CA GLY A 197 8.78 -18.38 -8.00
C GLY A 197 8.86 -19.07 -9.37
N GLU A 198 7.74 -19.15 -10.09
CA GLU A 198 7.63 -19.82 -11.39
C GLU A 198 7.29 -18.82 -12.52
N PRO A 199 7.76 -19.06 -13.75
CA PRO A 199 7.47 -18.18 -14.88
C PRO A 199 6.02 -18.31 -15.35
N PHE A 200 5.41 -17.19 -15.69
CA PHE A 200 4.11 -17.13 -16.35
C PHE A 200 4.32 -16.71 -17.82
N ASN A 201 3.82 -17.49 -18.77
CA ASN A 201 4.06 -17.29 -20.21
C ASN A 201 5.55 -17.11 -20.56
N ASN A 202 6.42 -17.96 -19.99
CA ASN A 202 7.88 -17.91 -20.13
C ASN A 202 8.55 -16.63 -19.60
N VAL A 203 7.84 -15.83 -18.79
CA VAL A 203 8.40 -14.64 -18.15
C VAL A 203 8.26 -14.77 -16.64
N LEU A 204 9.38 -14.74 -15.92
CA LEU A 204 9.38 -14.66 -14.47
C LEU A 204 9.00 -13.23 -14.04
N ASN A 205 7.92 -13.09 -13.26
CA ASN A 205 7.46 -11.82 -12.70
C ASN A 205 7.34 -10.68 -13.74
N PRO A 206 6.41 -10.80 -14.71
CA PRO A 206 6.22 -9.78 -15.73
C PRO A 206 5.78 -8.43 -15.13
N TRP A 207 6.02 -7.33 -15.85
CA TRP A 207 5.78 -5.97 -15.34
C TRP A 207 4.35 -5.73 -14.83
N TYR A 208 3.36 -6.38 -15.42
CA TYR A 208 1.95 -6.21 -15.05
C TYR A 208 1.59 -6.86 -13.71
N PHE A 209 2.47 -7.69 -13.13
CA PHE A 209 2.29 -8.16 -11.74
C PHE A 209 2.30 -7.01 -10.74
N MET A 210 2.98 -5.89 -11.05
CA MET A 210 2.97 -4.66 -10.25
C MET A 210 1.58 -4.02 -10.12
N TYR A 211 0.63 -4.42 -10.97
CA TYR A 211 -0.76 -3.96 -10.92
C TYR A 211 -1.70 -4.99 -10.28
N GLN A 212 -1.15 -5.98 -9.56
CA GLN A 212 -1.90 -6.91 -8.72
C GLN A 212 -1.47 -6.74 -7.24
N PRO A 213 -2.05 -5.75 -6.53
CA PRO A 213 -1.75 -5.52 -5.12
C PRO A 213 -2.13 -6.72 -4.26
N VAL A 214 -1.23 -7.13 -3.37
CA VAL A 214 -1.47 -8.13 -2.33
C VAL A 214 -1.74 -7.44 -0.99
N SER A 215 -0.99 -6.38 -0.71
CA SER A 215 -1.25 -5.46 0.39
C SER A 215 -0.79 -4.04 0.05
N TYR A 216 -1.16 -3.06 0.88
CA TYR A 216 -0.70 -1.68 0.72
C TYR A 216 0.59 -1.37 1.49
N ARG A 217 1.32 -2.39 1.95
CA ARG A 217 2.67 -2.19 2.50
C ARG A 217 3.56 -1.59 1.44
N LEU A 218 4.41 -0.62 1.81
CA LEU A 218 5.32 0.04 0.87
C LEU A 218 6.60 -0.78 0.68
N GLN A 219 6.45 -2.05 0.34
CA GLN A 219 7.53 -3.03 0.23
C GLN A 219 7.29 -3.93 -0.98
N GLY A 220 7.60 -3.38 -2.14
CA GLY A 220 7.38 -4.02 -3.43
C GLY A 220 8.68 -4.48 -4.10
N ARG A 221 8.56 -4.86 -5.37
CA ARG A 221 9.71 -5.20 -6.23
C ARG A 221 10.67 -4.02 -6.42
N MET A 222 10.17 -2.79 -6.29
CA MET A 222 10.96 -1.57 -6.49
C MET A 222 11.86 -1.22 -5.30
N GLY A 223 11.67 -1.86 -4.14
CA GLY A 223 12.46 -1.64 -2.94
C GLY A 223 11.62 -1.49 -1.68
N THR A 224 12.30 -1.19 -0.58
CA THR A 224 11.71 -1.00 0.75
C THR A 224 11.06 0.39 0.89
N ARG A 225 10.28 0.56 1.96
CA ARG A 225 9.71 1.85 2.38
C ARG A 225 10.80 2.90 2.59
N ASP A 226 11.96 2.49 3.13
CA ASP A 226 13.09 3.39 3.31
C ASP A 226 13.74 3.79 1.99
N ASP A 227 13.85 2.88 1.02
CA ASP A 227 14.34 3.22 -0.33
C ASP A 227 13.40 4.24 -1.01
N LEU A 228 12.08 4.03 -0.89
CA LEU A 228 11.08 4.96 -1.39
C LEU A 228 11.23 6.35 -0.73
N ARG A 229 11.40 6.39 0.60
CA ARG A 229 11.58 7.62 1.36
C ARG A 229 12.84 8.38 0.96
N ARG A 230 13.97 7.69 0.82
CA ARG A 230 15.24 8.30 0.38
C ARG A 230 15.15 8.85 -1.04
N MET A 231 14.58 8.08 -1.97
CA MET A 231 14.33 8.52 -3.34
C MET A 231 13.45 9.78 -3.40
N ILE A 232 12.34 9.82 -2.64
CA ILE A 232 11.50 11.01 -2.54
C ILE A 232 12.30 12.21 -2.03
N GLY A 233 13.11 12.03 -0.99
CA GLY A 233 13.98 13.06 -0.44
C GLY A 233 14.98 13.61 -1.47
N ALA A 234 15.72 12.72 -2.13
CA ALA A 234 16.74 13.06 -3.12
C ALA A 234 16.15 13.80 -4.33
N CYS A 235 15.06 13.29 -4.91
CA CYS A 235 14.39 13.95 -6.04
C CYS A 235 13.91 15.34 -5.67
N ARG A 236 13.31 15.50 -4.48
CA ARG A 236 12.83 16.81 -4.04
C ARG A 236 13.97 17.79 -3.75
N SER A 237 15.11 17.32 -3.22
CA SER A 237 16.31 18.17 -3.07
C SER A 237 16.93 18.61 -4.39
N HIS A 238 16.57 17.98 -5.50
CA HIS A 238 16.94 18.39 -6.86
C HIS A 238 15.81 19.08 -7.65
N GLY A 239 14.72 19.46 -6.98
CA GLY A 239 13.59 20.17 -7.60
C GLY A 239 12.69 19.28 -8.47
N VAL A 240 12.79 17.95 -8.31
CA VAL A 240 12.03 16.93 -9.03
C VAL A 240 10.89 16.44 -8.13
N ARG A 241 9.63 16.58 -8.60
CA ARG A 241 8.44 16.02 -7.92
C ARG A 241 8.39 14.51 -8.12
N VAL A 242 7.81 13.79 -7.17
CA VAL A 242 7.57 12.35 -7.29
C VAL A 242 6.07 12.11 -7.41
N TYR A 243 5.68 11.35 -8.43
CA TYR A 243 4.31 10.95 -8.70
C TYR A 243 4.22 9.43 -8.54
N ALA A 244 3.40 8.95 -7.60
CA ALA A 244 3.20 7.53 -7.38
C ALA A 244 2.17 6.97 -8.37
N ASP A 245 2.44 5.79 -8.93
CA ASP A 245 1.42 4.96 -9.56
C ASP A 245 0.66 4.18 -8.47
N ALA A 246 -0.54 4.66 -8.14
CA ALA A 246 -1.35 4.12 -7.04
C ALA A 246 -2.49 3.25 -7.58
N VAL A 247 -2.40 1.94 -7.35
CA VAL A 247 -3.42 0.97 -7.73
C VAL A 247 -4.35 0.75 -6.55
N VAL A 248 -5.46 1.49 -6.51
CA VAL A 248 -6.42 1.47 -5.38
C VAL A 248 -7.80 0.95 -5.77
N ASN A 249 -7.99 0.63 -7.05
CA ASN A 249 -9.26 0.20 -7.60
C ASN A 249 -9.52 -1.31 -7.37
N HIS A 250 -8.48 -2.13 -7.35
CA HIS A 250 -8.56 -3.59 -7.27
C HIS A 250 -7.34 -4.17 -6.54
N MET A 251 -7.42 -5.46 -6.18
CA MET A 251 -6.33 -6.26 -5.62
C MET A 251 -5.92 -7.37 -6.63
N SER A 252 -5.04 -8.29 -6.25
CA SER A 252 -4.73 -9.49 -7.03
C SER A 252 -5.98 -10.29 -7.42
N GLY A 253 -5.96 -10.83 -8.63
CA GLY A 253 -7.07 -11.62 -9.17
C GLY A 253 -6.91 -13.11 -8.90
N GLY A 254 -8.01 -13.85 -9.04
CA GLY A 254 -7.99 -15.32 -9.16
C GLY A 254 -7.47 -16.08 -7.94
N GLY A 255 -7.43 -15.45 -6.76
CA GLY A 255 -6.84 -16.04 -5.56
C GLY A 255 -5.32 -16.22 -5.66
N ASN A 256 -4.66 -15.54 -6.60
CA ASN A 256 -3.23 -15.70 -6.81
C ASN A 256 -2.41 -15.37 -5.56
N ASP A 257 -2.91 -14.49 -4.69
CA ASP A 257 -2.31 -14.07 -3.42
C ASP A 257 -2.59 -15.00 -2.23
N ALA A 258 -3.47 -15.99 -2.41
CA ALA A 258 -3.71 -17.04 -1.42
C ALA A 258 -2.55 -18.04 -1.35
N ASN A 259 -1.81 -18.22 -2.45
CA ASN A 259 -0.57 -18.99 -2.44
C ASN A 259 0.53 -18.17 -1.76
N THR A 260 1.06 -18.66 -0.64
CA THR A 260 2.15 -18.02 0.12
C THR A 260 3.44 -17.86 -0.69
N HIS A 261 3.63 -18.66 -1.75
CA HIS A 261 4.75 -18.58 -2.68
C HIS A 261 4.57 -17.51 -3.78
N HIS A 262 3.40 -16.87 -3.84
CA HIS A 262 3.07 -15.81 -4.79
C HIS A 262 3.19 -14.40 -4.21
N ARG A 263 4.05 -14.24 -3.20
CA ARG A 263 4.26 -12.99 -2.48
C ARG A 263 5.70 -12.53 -2.62
N ASN A 264 5.90 -11.22 -2.45
CA ASN A 264 7.24 -10.68 -2.37
C ASN A 264 7.91 -11.25 -1.09
N PRO A 265 8.97 -12.07 -1.19
CA PRO A 265 9.57 -12.71 -0.02
C PRO A 265 10.21 -11.70 0.94
N ASN A 266 10.44 -10.48 0.46
CA ASN A 266 11.00 -9.41 1.24
C ASN A 266 9.92 -8.52 1.88
N ALA A 267 8.61 -8.78 1.75
CA ALA A 267 7.53 -7.93 2.27
C ALA A 267 6.90 -8.37 3.62
#